data_AF-A0A2N4WSD1-F1
#
_entry.id   AF-A0A2N4WSD1-F1
#
_cell.length_a   1.000
_cell.length_b   1.000
_cell.length_c   1.000
_cell.angle_alpha   90.00
_cell.angle_beta   90.00
_cell.angle_gamma   90.00
#
_symmetry.space_group_name_H-M   'P 1'
#
loop_
_entity.id
_entity.type
_entity.pdbx_description
1 polymer ?
#
loop_
_entity_poly.entity_id
_entity_poly.type
_entity_poly.pdbx_seq_one_letter_code
_entity_poly.pdbx_strand_id
1 'polypeptide(L)'
;MADGVIGIHHLPYNLVTFPLGPPIGDQTVQRLPLKQFGRRFNDTVGTELDADGEKFKVFFGHRLANNLVTAPSANFLASRFGGGFIPGSDSEVAIDYDIKRPVRMMKLARPLKLGDILIDHFSVRYRDWGNTNKVAEIGPDDPPFDPNEIIVWDSKRRGRPDFYTSIGRNQIAHCSQITYDFELREIRLTCGALPK
;
A
#
# COMPACT_ATOMS: atom_id res chain seq x y z
N MET A 1 -27.84 -13.98 8.69
CA MET A 1 -27.27 -12.63 8.48
C MET A 1 -26.09 -12.80 7.54
N ALA A 2 -25.99 -12.00 6.49
CA ALA A 2 -24.85 -12.01 5.58
C ALA A 2 -24.04 -10.74 5.84
N ASP A 3 -22.80 -10.91 6.27
CA ASP A 3 -21.87 -9.79 6.41
C ASP A 3 -21.31 -9.46 5.03
N GLY A 4 -21.69 -8.30 4.49
CA GLY A 4 -21.20 -7.78 3.22
C GLY A 4 -20.27 -6.59 3.43
N VAL A 5 -19.23 -6.47 2.61
CA VAL A 5 -18.39 -5.28 2.54
C VAL A 5 -18.86 -4.42 1.36
N ILE A 6 -19.22 -3.17 1.63
CA ILE A 6 -19.56 -2.18 0.59
C ILE A 6 -18.36 -1.25 0.36
N GLY A 7 -17.99 -1.05 -0.90
CA GLY A 7 -16.96 -0.08 -1.26
C GLY A 7 -17.46 1.36 -1.15
N ILE A 8 -16.57 2.31 -0.86
CA ILE A 8 -16.91 3.74 -0.66
C ILE A 8 -17.68 4.33 -1.87
N HIS A 9 -17.35 3.87 -3.08
CA HIS A 9 -17.97 4.28 -4.34
C HIS A 9 -19.41 3.76 -4.56
N HIS A 10 -19.93 2.92 -3.66
CA HIS A 10 -21.33 2.49 -3.66
C HIS A 10 -22.18 3.28 -2.65
N LEU A 11 -21.58 4.19 -1.87
CA LEU A 11 -22.31 5.09 -1.01
C LEU A 11 -23.05 6.14 -1.87
N PRO A 12 -24.30 6.51 -1.54
CA PRO A 12 -25.10 7.44 -2.33
C PRO A 12 -24.69 8.92 -2.09
N TYR A 13 -23.39 9.18 -1.92
CA TYR A 13 -22.85 10.49 -1.57
C TYR A 13 -21.65 10.83 -2.46
N ASN A 14 -21.60 12.08 -2.92
CA ASN A 14 -20.49 12.59 -3.71
C ASN A 14 -19.27 12.98 -2.85
N LEU A 15 -19.49 13.21 -1.55
CA LEU A 15 -18.45 13.57 -0.60
C LEU A 15 -18.53 12.62 0.60
N VAL A 16 -17.47 11.86 0.84
CA VAL A 16 -17.40 10.91 1.96
C VAL A 16 -16.16 11.21 2.79
N THR A 17 -16.36 11.62 4.04
CA THR A 17 -15.27 11.93 4.98
C THR A 17 -15.23 10.90 6.09
N PHE A 18 -14.05 10.33 6.34
CA PHE A 18 -13.78 9.47 7.48
C PHE A 18 -12.88 10.20 8.49
N PRO A 19 -13.32 10.35 9.75
CA PRO A 19 -12.44 10.79 10.81
C PRO A 19 -11.38 9.71 11.09
N LEU A 20 -10.13 10.12 11.18
CA LEU A 20 -8.99 9.24 11.46
C LEU A 20 -8.48 9.42 12.90
N GLY A 21 -8.67 10.61 13.48
CA GLY A 21 -8.24 10.94 14.84
C GLY A 21 -8.40 12.44 15.11
N PRO A 22 -8.07 12.91 16.32
CA PRO A 22 -8.04 14.34 16.61
C PRO A 22 -6.97 15.06 15.77
N PRO A 23 -7.19 16.35 15.40
CA PRO A 23 -6.15 17.19 14.81
C PRO A 23 -4.87 17.22 15.63
N ILE A 24 -3.72 17.15 14.95
CA ILE A 24 -2.39 17.24 15.56
C ILE A 24 -1.69 18.48 15.00
N GLY A 25 -1.46 19.47 15.87
CA GLY A 25 -0.81 20.72 15.49
C GLY A 25 -1.51 21.47 14.35
N ASP A 26 -0.75 22.29 13.63
CA ASP A 26 -1.24 22.95 12.41
C ASP A 26 -1.44 21.93 11.31
N GLN A 27 -2.62 21.95 10.67
CA GLN A 27 -2.98 20.98 9.65
C GLN A 27 -2.97 21.59 8.25
N THR A 28 -2.46 20.83 7.29
CA THR A 28 -2.52 21.13 5.86
C THR A 28 -3.38 20.10 5.15
N VAL A 29 -3.90 20.48 3.97
CA VAL A 29 -4.70 19.58 3.13
C VAL A 29 -3.91 19.24 1.87
N GLN A 30 -3.46 18.00 1.77
CA GLN A 30 -2.90 17.46 0.54
C GLN A 30 -4.01 16.80 -0.30
N ARG A 31 -3.91 16.96 -1.61
CA ARG A 31 -4.90 16.47 -2.59
C ARG A 31 -4.24 15.46 -3.50
N LEU A 32 -4.83 14.27 -3.58
CA LEU A 32 -4.39 13.17 -4.43
C LEU A 32 -5.48 12.90 -5.49
N PRO A 33 -5.13 12.55 -6.73
CA PRO A 33 -6.14 12.22 -7.74
C PRO A 33 -6.94 10.97 -7.35
N LEU A 34 -8.27 11.06 -7.36
CA LEU A 34 -9.14 9.90 -7.18
C LEU A 34 -9.24 9.12 -8.48
N LYS A 35 -8.86 7.85 -8.40
CA LYS A 35 -8.95 6.85 -9.46
C LYS A 35 -9.88 5.73 -9.03
N GLN A 36 -10.66 5.25 -9.98
CA GLN A 36 -11.43 4.02 -9.86
C GLN A 36 -10.67 2.92 -10.60
N PHE A 37 -10.42 1.81 -9.92
CA PHE A 37 -9.72 0.66 -10.45
C PHE A 37 -10.66 -0.54 -10.46
N GLY A 38 -10.84 -1.20 -11.60
CA GLY A 38 -11.73 -2.34 -11.72
C GLY A 38 -12.61 -2.30 -12.98
N ARG A 39 -13.59 -3.21 -13.04
CA ARG A 39 -14.68 -3.18 -14.02
C ARG A 39 -16.00 -3.51 -13.31
N ARG A 40 -16.99 -2.62 -13.41
CA ARG A 40 -18.45 -2.73 -13.16
C ARG A 40 -18.92 -3.25 -11.78
N PHE A 41 -18.34 -4.30 -11.21
CA PHE A 41 -18.83 -4.97 -9.98
C PHE A 41 -17.75 -5.17 -8.91
N ASN A 42 -16.49 -4.79 -9.20
CA ASN A 42 -15.37 -4.94 -8.27
C ASN A 42 -14.49 -3.68 -8.27
N ASP A 43 -15.13 -2.53 -8.47
CA ASP A 43 -14.44 -1.25 -8.53
C ASP A 43 -13.90 -0.93 -7.14
N THR A 44 -12.68 -0.41 -7.08
CA THR A 44 -12.06 0.05 -5.85
C THR A 44 -11.54 1.46 -6.10
N VAL A 45 -11.76 2.35 -5.13
CA VAL A 45 -11.31 3.74 -5.23
C VAL A 45 -9.99 3.94 -4.50
N GLY A 46 -9.11 4.69 -5.13
CA GLY A 46 -7.79 4.97 -4.61
C GLY A 46 -7.11 6.08 -5.39
N THR A 47 -5.78 6.07 -5.37
CA THR A 47 -4.93 6.96 -6.17
C THR A 47 -3.84 6.13 -6.85
N GLU A 48 -3.02 6.75 -7.69
CA GLU A 48 -1.81 6.16 -8.23
C GLU A 48 -0.58 6.71 -7.52
N LEU A 49 0.45 5.87 -7.43
CA LEU A 49 1.82 6.23 -7.06
C LEU A 49 2.75 5.83 -8.21
N ASP A 50 3.65 6.72 -8.60
CA ASP A 50 4.72 6.40 -9.55
C ASP A 50 5.95 5.89 -8.79
N ALA A 51 6.44 4.73 -9.18
CA ALA A 51 7.63 4.09 -8.62
C ALA A 51 8.61 3.80 -9.75
N ASP A 52 9.48 4.77 -10.06
CA ASP A 52 10.45 4.71 -11.17
C ASP A 52 9.80 4.37 -12.53
N GLY A 53 8.67 5.03 -12.83
CA GLY A 53 7.91 4.87 -14.08
C GLY A 53 6.88 3.73 -14.08
N GLU A 54 6.81 2.93 -13.01
CA GLU A 54 5.77 1.93 -12.80
C GLU A 54 4.64 2.47 -11.92
N LYS A 55 3.39 2.27 -12.34
CA LYS A 55 2.22 2.78 -11.63
C LYS A 55 1.67 1.77 -10.65
N PHE A 56 1.72 2.13 -9.37
CA PHE A 56 1.11 1.37 -8.29
C PHE A 56 -0.29 1.92 -8.00
N LYS A 57 -1.26 1.01 -7.90
CA LYS A 57 -2.60 1.34 -7.42
C LYS A 57 -2.55 1.44 -5.90
N VAL A 58 -2.93 2.57 -5.35
CA VAL A 58 -2.84 2.86 -3.91
C VAL A 58 -4.23 2.99 -3.31
N PHE A 59 -4.46 2.23 -2.23
CA PHE A 59 -5.71 2.23 -1.46
C PHE A 59 -5.43 2.60 -0.01
N PHE A 60 -6.33 3.33 0.64
CA PHE A 60 -6.21 3.62 2.07
C PHE A 60 -6.92 2.52 2.86
N GLY A 61 -6.14 1.66 3.51
CA GLY A 61 -6.63 0.51 4.26
C GLY A 61 -7.08 0.93 5.65
N HIS A 62 -8.36 1.29 5.81
CA HIS A 62 -8.88 1.77 7.10
C HIS A 62 -8.71 0.79 8.27
N ARG A 63 -8.63 -0.52 7.97
CA ARG A 63 -8.47 -1.62 8.94
C ARG A 63 -7.04 -2.18 9.00
N LEU A 64 -6.15 -1.74 8.12
CA LEU A 64 -4.77 -2.21 8.09
C LEU A 64 -3.92 -1.32 8.99
N ALA A 65 -3.17 -1.89 9.93
CA ALA A 65 -2.24 -1.12 10.75
C ALA A 65 -1.06 -0.60 9.92
N ASN A 66 -0.39 -1.50 9.19
CA ASN A 66 0.79 -1.22 8.39
C ASN A 66 0.48 -1.22 6.89
N ASN A 67 1.36 -0.59 6.11
CA ASN A 67 1.27 -0.65 4.64
C ASN A 67 1.40 -2.10 4.18
N LEU A 68 0.69 -2.47 3.12
CA LEU A 68 0.60 -3.85 2.64
C LEU A 68 0.83 -3.92 1.13
N VAL A 69 1.70 -4.84 0.72
CA VAL A 69 1.95 -5.15 -0.69
C VAL A 69 2.02 -6.67 -0.91
N THR A 70 1.89 -7.09 -2.17
CA THR A 70 2.07 -8.48 -2.58
C THR A 70 3.54 -8.80 -2.87
N ALA A 71 3.89 -10.08 -2.97
CA ALA A 71 5.24 -10.53 -3.32
C ALA A 71 5.80 -9.90 -4.62
N PRO A 72 5.04 -9.81 -5.75
CA PRO A 72 5.55 -9.19 -6.97
C PRO A 72 5.83 -7.69 -6.80
N SER A 73 4.97 -6.98 -6.07
CA SER A 73 5.20 -5.57 -5.71
C SER A 73 6.47 -5.42 -4.88
N ALA A 74 6.67 -6.27 -3.87
CA ALA A 74 7.85 -6.22 -3.03
C ALA A 74 9.14 -6.51 -3.81
N ASN A 75 9.15 -7.52 -4.70
CA ASN A 75 10.28 -7.81 -5.58
C ASN A 75 10.62 -6.61 -6.48
N PHE A 76 9.60 -5.97 -7.08
CA PHE A 76 9.81 -4.76 -7.88
C PHE A 76 10.44 -3.65 -7.04
N LEU A 77 9.83 -3.35 -5.89
CA LEU A 77 10.28 -2.27 -5.02
C LEU A 77 11.69 -2.50 -4.49
N ALA A 78 12.02 -3.71 -4.01
CA ALA A 78 13.38 -4.04 -3.56
C ALA A 78 14.40 -3.88 -4.70
N SER A 79 14.08 -4.34 -5.91
CA SER A 79 15.00 -4.25 -7.06
C SER A 79 15.28 -2.83 -7.55
N ARG A 80 14.35 -1.88 -7.33
CA ARG A 80 14.47 -0.49 -7.79
C ARG A 80 14.89 0.45 -6.67
N PHE A 81 14.26 0.34 -5.50
CA PHE A 81 14.43 1.25 -4.37
C PHE A 81 15.41 0.71 -3.32
N GLY A 82 15.92 -0.51 -3.49
CA GLY A 82 16.82 -1.17 -2.54
C GLY A 82 16.14 -1.55 -1.22
N GLY A 83 16.90 -2.12 -0.30
CA GLY A 83 16.40 -2.60 0.98
C GLY A 83 16.02 -4.08 0.95
N GLY A 84 15.24 -4.53 1.93
CA GLY A 84 14.98 -5.95 2.14
C GLY A 84 14.06 -6.23 3.33
N PHE A 85 13.90 -7.50 3.65
CA PHE A 85 13.18 -7.94 4.82
C PHE A 85 13.92 -7.63 6.11
N ILE A 86 13.20 -7.10 7.10
CA ILE A 86 13.70 -6.96 8.46
C ILE A 86 13.78 -8.36 9.08
N PRO A 87 14.94 -8.80 9.62
CA PRO A 87 15.07 -10.08 10.31
C PRO A 87 14.08 -10.20 11.49
N GLY A 88 13.48 -11.38 11.66
CA GLY A 88 12.54 -11.66 12.75
C GLY A 88 11.21 -10.88 12.72
N SER A 89 10.86 -10.31 11.57
CA SER A 89 9.63 -9.49 11.41
C SER A 89 8.41 -10.27 10.89
N ASP A 90 8.46 -11.60 10.95
CA ASP A 90 7.35 -12.47 10.59
C ASP A 90 6.13 -12.20 11.48
N SER A 91 4.99 -12.03 10.84
CA SER A 91 3.73 -11.76 11.52
C SER A 91 2.54 -12.20 10.67
N GLU A 92 1.34 -11.86 11.13
CA GLU A 92 0.10 -12.07 10.40
C GLU A 92 -0.68 -10.77 10.31
N VAL A 93 -1.36 -10.58 9.19
CA VAL A 93 -2.34 -9.51 9.02
C VAL A 93 -3.71 -10.11 8.75
N ALA A 94 -4.72 -9.62 9.47
CA ALA A 94 -6.10 -9.92 9.13
C ALA A 94 -6.49 -9.15 7.85
N ILE A 95 -7.01 -9.86 6.87
CA ILE A 95 -7.63 -9.28 5.68
C ILE A 95 -9.16 -9.33 5.82
N ASP A 96 -9.89 -9.20 4.71
CA ASP A 96 -11.35 -9.30 4.75
C ASP A 96 -11.82 -10.61 5.41
N TYR A 97 -12.90 -10.50 6.18
CA TYR A 97 -13.49 -11.58 6.96
C TYR A 97 -12.55 -12.18 8.02
N ASP A 98 -11.62 -11.38 8.54
CA ASP A 98 -10.65 -11.75 9.59
C ASP A 98 -9.74 -12.93 9.22
N ILE A 99 -9.60 -13.21 7.93
CA ILE A 99 -8.70 -14.24 7.44
C ILE A 99 -7.27 -13.75 7.69
N LYS A 100 -6.50 -14.48 8.49
CA LYS A 100 -5.10 -14.16 8.77
C LYS A 100 -4.20 -14.62 7.64
N ARG A 101 -3.32 -13.74 7.17
CA ARG A 101 -2.33 -14.03 6.13
C ARG A 101 -0.92 -13.73 6.65
N PRO A 102 0.04 -14.64 6.42
CA PRO A 102 1.40 -14.42 6.85
C PRO A 102 2.03 -13.27 6.06
N VAL A 103 2.73 -12.42 6.78
CA VAL A 103 3.45 -11.28 6.25
C VAL A 103 4.84 -11.21 6.86
N ARG A 104 5.74 -10.54 6.14
CA ARG A 104 7.06 -10.18 6.64
C ARG A 104 7.33 -8.72 6.33
N MET A 105 7.93 -7.99 7.27
CA MET A 105 8.18 -6.55 7.09
C MET A 105 9.38 -6.33 6.18
N MET A 106 9.21 -5.53 5.14
CA MET A 106 10.24 -5.04 4.25
C MET A 106 10.48 -3.55 4.50
N LYS A 107 11.74 -3.12 4.52
CA LYS A 107 12.15 -1.72 4.52
C LYS A 107 12.85 -1.38 3.21
N LEU A 108 12.50 -0.25 2.61
CA LEU A 108 13.16 0.30 1.42
C LEU A 108 14.37 1.16 1.81
N ALA A 109 15.43 1.10 1.01
CA ALA A 109 16.57 1.99 1.19
C ALA A 109 16.26 3.42 0.71
N ARG A 110 15.46 3.54 -0.37
CA ARG A 110 14.92 4.82 -0.86
C ARG A 110 13.39 4.86 -0.63
N PRO A 111 12.84 5.86 0.08
CA PRO A 111 11.40 5.95 0.29
C PRO A 111 10.66 6.26 -1.00
N LEU A 112 9.44 5.73 -1.13
CA LEU A 112 8.46 6.16 -2.13
C LEU A 112 7.76 7.44 -1.66
N LYS A 113 7.36 8.30 -2.61
CA LYS A 113 6.65 9.53 -2.30
C LYS A 113 5.22 9.49 -2.86
N LEU A 114 4.23 9.49 -1.96
CA LEU A 114 2.81 9.65 -2.30
C LEU A 114 2.32 11.01 -1.81
N GLY A 115 2.22 12.00 -2.71
CA GLY A 115 1.99 13.37 -2.27
C GLY A 115 3.11 13.82 -1.33
N ASP A 116 2.78 14.21 -0.11
CA ASP A 116 3.77 14.56 0.92
C ASP A 116 4.11 13.41 1.88
N ILE A 117 3.55 12.22 1.64
CA ILE A 117 3.79 11.02 2.45
C ILE A 117 5.01 10.28 1.92
N LEU A 118 5.99 10.05 2.80
CA LEU A 118 7.13 9.16 2.53
C LEU A 118 6.83 7.76 3.05
N ILE A 119 6.96 6.76 2.18
CA ILE A 119 6.67 5.37 2.47
C ILE A 119 7.93 4.55 2.28
N ASP A 120 8.44 3.99 3.37
CA ASP A 120 9.68 3.21 3.39
C ASP A 120 9.50 1.80 3.99
N HIS A 121 8.35 1.48 4.59
CA HIS A 121 8.08 0.16 5.14
C HIS A 121 6.79 -0.45 4.59
N PHE A 122 6.84 -1.76 4.33
CA PHE A 122 5.69 -2.54 3.87
C PHE A 122 5.66 -3.92 4.53
N SER A 123 4.50 -4.31 5.04
CA SER A 123 4.18 -5.72 5.26
C SER A 123 4.01 -6.38 3.89
N VAL A 124 4.77 -7.44 3.61
CA VAL A 124 4.71 -8.17 2.35
C VAL A 124 3.96 -9.46 2.55
N ARG A 125 2.86 -9.65 1.82
CA ARG A 125 2.17 -10.95 1.73
C ARG A 125 2.92 -11.83 0.75
N TYR A 126 3.56 -12.87 1.28
CA TYR A 126 4.51 -13.68 0.52
C TYR A 126 4.00 -15.08 0.13
N ARG A 127 2.84 -15.54 0.64
CA ARG A 127 2.31 -16.88 0.34
C ARG A 127 1.16 -16.96 -0.66
N ASP A 128 0.40 -15.88 -0.85
CA ASP A 128 -0.87 -15.95 -1.60
C ASP A 128 -0.73 -15.64 -3.11
N TRP A 129 0.38 -15.04 -3.56
CA TRP A 129 0.52 -14.52 -4.95
C TRP A 129 1.98 -14.57 -5.47
N GLY A 130 2.55 -15.77 -5.60
CA GLY A 130 3.91 -15.97 -6.12
C GLY A 130 5.00 -15.89 -5.04
N ASN A 131 6.26 -15.95 -5.47
CA ASN A 131 7.44 -16.12 -4.61
C ASN A 131 8.16 -14.79 -4.29
N THR A 132 8.67 -14.61 -3.07
CA THR A 132 9.45 -13.45 -2.58
C THR A 132 10.97 -13.61 -2.67
N ASN A 133 11.48 -14.57 -3.46
CA ASN A 133 12.92 -14.84 -3.58
C ASN A 133 13.82 -13.61 -3.86
N LYS A 134 13.31 -12.48 -4.38
CA LYS A 134 14.11 -11.27 -4.66
C LYS A 134 14.10 -10.24 -3.52
N VAL A 135 13.42 -10.52 -2.41
CA VAL A 135 13.49 -9.70 -1.20
C VAL A 135 14.49 -10.38 -0.25
N ALA A 136 15.74 -9.92 -0.29
CA ALA A 136 16.78 -10.39 0.62
C ALA A 136 16.51 -9.91 2.07
N GLU A 137 17.10 -10.56 3.06
CA GLU A 137 17.12 -10.02 4.43
C GLU A 137 18.04 -8.80 4.49
N ILE A 138 17.82 -7.87 5.41
CA ILE A 138 18.73 -6.74 5.63
C ILE A 138 19.90 -7.19 6.52
N GLY A 139 21.10 -7.34 5.94
CA GLY A 139 22.38 -7.49 6.63
C GLY A 139 23.21 -6.19 6.69
N PRO A 140 24.17 -6.05 7.63
CA PRO A 140 25.00 -4.85 7.77
C PRO A 140 25.97 -4.57 6.60
N ASP A 141 26.29 -5.58 5.79
CA ASP A 141 27.31 -5.53 4.72
C ASP A 141 26.86 -6.26 3.43
N ASP A 142 25.56 -6.31 3.13
CA ASP A 142 25.07 -7.08 1.99
C ASP A 142 25.47 -6.46 0.63
N PRO A 143 25.99 -7.26 -0.32
CA PRO A 143 26.28 -6.78 -1.67
C PRO A 143 24.99 -6.47 -2.44
N PRO A 144 25.03 -5.55 -3.44
CA PRO A 144 23.90 -5.30 -4.31
C PRO A 144 23.45 -6.58 -5.03
N PHE A 145 22.13 -6.78 -5.10
CA PHE A 145 21.44 -7.89 -5.76
C PHE A 145 22.04 -8.27 -7.14
N ASP A 146 22.26 -9.58 -7.38
CA ASP A 146 22.71 -10.13 -8.67
C ASP A 146 21.53 -10.21 -9.67
N PRO A 147 21.55 -9.43 -10.77
CA PRO A 147 20.49 -9.42 -11.76
C PRO A 147 20.37 -10.69 -12.62
N ASN A 148 21.31 -11.64 -12.52
CA ASN A 148 21.35 -12.84 -13.39
C ASN A 148 20.57 -14.05 -12.87
N GLU A 149 20.03 -14.02 -11.65
CA GLU A 149 19.24 -15.13 -11.11
C GLU A 149 17.73 -14.87 -11.25
N ILE A 150 17.15 -15.39 -12.33
CA ILE A 150 15.71 -15.33 -12.60
C ILE A 150 15.14 -16.74 -12.50
N ILE A 151 14.66 -17.11 -11.32
CA ILE A 151 13.87 -18.32 -11.12
C ILE A 151 12.40 -17.93 -11.00
N VAL A 152 11.63 -18.14 -12.08
CA VAL A 152 10.18 -17.93 -12.13
C VAL A 152 9.51 -19.30 -12.07
N TRP A 153 8.84 -19.61 -10.97
CA TRP A 153 7.86 -20.71 -10.92
C TRP A 153 6.50 -20.15 -10.55
N ASP A 154 5.57 -20.43 -11.46
CA ASP A 154 4.16 -20.04 -11.53
C ASP A 154 3.87 -18.66 -12.15
N SER A 155 3.61 -18.70 -13.47
CA SER A 155 3.18 -17.54 -14.24
C SER A 155 1.65 -17.52 -14.29
N LYS A 156 1.04 -16.44 -13.81
CA LYS A 156 -0.32 -16.09 -14.25
C LYS A 156 -0.29 -16.08 -15.79
N ARG A 157 -1.07 -16.96 -16.44
CA ARG A 157 -1.22 -17.01 -17.90
C ARG A 157 -1.55 -15.60 -18.41
N ARG A 158 -0.58 -14.95 -19.07
CA ARG A 158 -0.65 -13.67 -19.79
C ARG A 158 -1.44 -12.55 -19.07
N GLY A 159 -0.72 -11.66 -18.39
CA GLY A 159 -1.21 -10.35 -17.95
C GLY A 159 -0.11 -9.56 -17.25
N ARG A 160 -0.13 -8.22 -17.34
CA ARG A 160 0.75 -7.37 -16.51
C ARG A 160 0.39 -7.59 -15.03
N PRO A 161 1.36 -7.74 -14.11
CA PRO A 161 1.06 -7.81 -12.69
C PRO A 161 0.34 -6.53 -12.27
N ASP A 162 -0.76 -6.66 -11.54
CA ASP A 162 -1.37 -5.50 -10.91
C ASP A 162 -0.59 -5.19 -9.62
N PHE A 163 0.10 -4.06 -9.61
CA PHE A 163 0.80 -3.57 -8.43
C PHE A 163 -0.18 -2.89 -7.47
N TYR A 164 -0.68 -3.66 -6.50
CA TYR A 164 -1.52 -3.16 -5.42
C TYR A 164 -0.68 -2.76 -4.20
N THR A 165 -0.94 -1.56 -3.69
CA THR A 165 -0.41 -1.06 -2.43
C THR A 165 -1.56 -0.58 -1.56
N SER A 166 -1.60 -1.05 -0.31
CA SER A 166 -2.49 -0.48 0.70
C SER A 166 -1.68 0.35 1.69
N ILE A 167 -2.14 1.56 1.98
CA ILE A 167 -1.61 2.45 3.01
C ILE A 167 -2.28 2.13 4.34
N GLY A 168 -1.48 1.77 5.33
CA GLY A 168 -1.96 1.45 6.67
C GLY A 168 -2.22 2.70 7.52
N ARG A 169 -3.00 2.52 8.59
CA ARG A 169 -3.34 3.58 9.55
C ARG A 169 -2.12 4.23 10.18
N ASN A 170 -1.06 3.47 10.44
CA ASN A 170 0.17 4.00 11.04
C ASN A 170 0.85 5.03 10.12
N GLN A 171 0.85 4.80 8.80
CA GLN A 171 1.46 5.70 7.81
C GLN A 171 0.80 7.08 7.78
N ILE A 172 -0.49 7.14 8.08
CA ILE A 172 -1.31 8.37 8.08
C ILE A 172 -1.82 8.73 9.48
N ALA A 173 -1.15 8.25 10.54
CA ALA A 173 -1.59 8.48 11.92
C ALA A 173 -1.55 9.97 12.33
N HIS A 174 -0.77 10.78 11.60
CA HIS A 174 -0.70 12.23 11.74
C HIS A 174 -1.85 12.97 11.04
N CYS A 175 -2.75 12.25 10.37
CA CYS A 175 -3.91 12.81 9.70
C CYS A 175 -5.18 12.72 10.54
N SER A 176 -5.96 13.79 10.56
CA SER A 176 -7.23 13.86 11.29
C SER A 176 -8.41 13.35 10.48
N GLN A 177 -8.33 13.46 9.15
CA GLN A 177 -9.40 13.04 8.24
C GLN A 177 -8.88 12.65 6.86
N ILE A 178 -9.64 11.77 6.21
CA ILE A 178 -9.55 11.47 4.78
C ILE A 178 -10.92 11.70 4.15
N THR A 179 -10.95 12.44 3.05
CA THR A 179 -12.17 12.75 2.30
C THR A 179 -12.05 12.25 0.87
N TYR A 180 -13.07 11.56 0.39
CA TYR A 180 -13.25 11.17 -1.00
C TYR A 180 -14.27 12.11 -1.61
N ASP A 181 -13.82 12.94 -2.56
CA ASP A 181 -14.65 13.86 -3.32
C ASP A 181 -14.78 13.31 -4.75
N PHE A 182 -15.95 12.74 -5.04
CA PHE A 182 -16.24 12.10 -6.32
C PHE A 182 -16.59 13.10 -7.43
N GLU A 183 -17.07 14.30 -7.06
CA GLU A 183 -17.34 15.38 -8.02
C GLU A 183 -16.04 15.96 -8.56
N LEU A 184 -15.12 16.31 -7.65
CA LEU A 184 -13.81 16.86 -8.02
C LEU A 184 -12.77 15.79 -8.35
N ARG A 185 -13.12 14.51 -8.13
CA ARG A 185 -12.23 13.35 -8.30
C ARG A 185 -10.92 13.51 -7.52
N GLU A 186 -11.05 13.81 -6.24
CA GLU A 186 -9.94 14.00 -5.32
C GLU A 186 -10.07 13.11 -4.07
N ILE A 187 -8.92 12.65 -3.57
CA ILE A 187 -8.77 12.19 -2.20
C ILE A 187 -8.04 13.29 -1.45
N ARG A 188 -8.65 13.81 -0.39
CA ARG A 188 -8.06 14.85 0.47
C ARG A 188 -7.63 14.24 1.78
N LEU A 189 -6.39 14.46 2.15
CA LEU A 189 -5.87 14.11 3.47
C LEU A 189 -5.58 15.40 4.23
N THR A 190 -6.21 15.55 5.39
CA THR A 190 -5.89 16.65 6.30
C THR A 190 -4.95 16.14 7.37
N CYS A 191 -3.72 16.63 7.33
CA CYS A 191 -2.64 16.09 8.11
C CYS A 191 -1.92 17.18 8.88
N GLY A 192 -1.54 16.86 10.12
CA GLY A 192 -0.55 17.64 10.85
C GLY A 192 0.84 17.46 10.28
N ALA A 193 1.83 18.15 10.84
CA ALA A 193 3.23 17.87 10.55
C ALA A 193 3.55 16.39 10.84
N LEU A 194 4.38 15.77 9.99
CA LEU A 194 4.93 14.45 10.27
C LEU A 194 5.63 14.48 11.64
N PRO A 195 5.36 13.52 12.55
CA PRO A 195 6.14 13.41 13.77
C PRO A 195 7.61 13.22 13.39
N LYS A 196 8.49 14.01 14.03
CA LYS A 196 9.95 13.93 13.85
C LYS A 196 10.51 12.61 14.35
#